data_AF-A0A1W1CRC4-F1
#
_entry.id   AF-A0A1W1CRC4-F1
#
_cell.length_a   1.000
_cell.length_b   1.000
_cell.length_c   1.000
_cell.angle_alpha   90.00
_cell.angle_beta   90.00
_cell.angle_gamma   90.00
#
_symmetry.space_group_name_H-M   'P 1'
#
loop_
_entity.id
_entity.type
_entity.pdbx_description
1 polymer ?
#
loop_
_entity_poly.entity_id
_entity_poly.type
_entity_poly.pdbx_seq_one_letter_code
_entity_poly.pdbx_strand_id
1 'polypeptide(L)'
;MKLLKILLPIFLLYGSSYAINTENLQKDINYIQKKWAYIKYEIPNKDEQVKEFEKLIKNSYQIIKKYPNTAEPKIWSAIIISTQAGIKGGFSALSLIKESKKLLQSAEKINPTALNGSIYTSLGSLYYKAPGWPISFGDNDKAREYLEKGVKINPNGIDINYFYGDFLQTKGEYKKALVILNHALKSKPRKNRPLADKGRIKEIKELIIEVKEMLDSENEDGNY
;
A
#
# COMPACT_ATOMS: atom_id res chain seq x y z
N MET A 1 51.34 -34.09 -36.08
CA MET A 1 50.84 -34.25 -34.69
C MET A 1 49.84 -33.12 -34.42
N LYS A 2 48.54 -33.37 -34.59
CA LYS A 2 47.47 -32.36 -34.39
C LYS A 2 47.10 -32.34 -32.90
N LEU A 3 47.38 -31.23 -32.21
CA LEU A 3 46.91 -30.99 -30.85
C LEU A 3 45.45 -30.50 -30.90
N LEU A 4 44.53 -31.38 -30.52
CA LEU A 4 43.11 -31.09 -30.35
C LEU A 4 42.93 -30.27 -29.07
N LYS A 5 42.73 -28.96 -29.18
CA LYS A 5 42.35 -28.10 -28.04
C LYS A 5 40.86 -28.28 -27.76
N ILE A 6 40.52 -29.07 -26.74
CA ILE A 6 39.17 -29.16 -26.21
C ILE A 6 38.90 -27.89 -25.40
N LEU A 7 38.13 -26.96 -25.98
CA LEU A 7 37.54 -25.83 -25.24
C LEU A 7 36.36 -26.38 -24.43
N LEU A 8 36.56 -26.55 -23.12
CA LEU A 8 35.47 -26.81 -22.18
C LEU A 8 34.62 -25.54 -22.05
N PRO A 9 33.29 -25.58 -22.25
CA PRO A 9 32.46 -24.43 -21.99
C PRO A 9 32.36 -24.25 -20.47
N ILE A 10 32.94 -23.15 -19.97
CA ILE A 10 32.71 -22.68 -18.60
C ILE A 10 31.25 -22.23 -18.53
N PHE A 11 30.36 -23.14 -18.14
CA PHE A 11 28.99 -22.80 -17.77
C PHE A 11 29.05 -22.03 -16.45
N LEU A 12 28.99 -20.71 -16.54
CA LEU A 12 29.01 -19.81 -15.40
C LEU A 12 27.79 -20.08 -14.49
N LEU A 13 28.06 -20.49 -13.26
CA LEU A 13 27.12 -20.74 -12.14
C LEU A 13 26.43 -19.45 -11.61
N TYR A 14 26.08 -18.48 -12.47
CA TYR A 14 25.44 -17.23 -12.02
C TYR A 14 23.95 -17.38 -11.66
N GLY A 15 23.31 -18.52 -11.99
CA GLY A 15 21.88 -18.73 -11.77
C GLY A 15 21.46 -18.98 -10.31
N SER A 16 22.34 -19.54 -9.48
CA SER A 16 21.98 -19.98 -8.11
C SER A 16 21.87 -18.81 -7.11
N SER A 17 22.79 -17.84 -7.16
CA SER A 17 22.80 -16.71 -6.24
C SER A 17 21.62 -15.75 -6.44
N TYR A 18 21.19 -15.54 -7.68
CA TYR A 18 20.03 -14.67 -7.99
C TYR A 18 18.73 -15.28 -7.46
N ALA A 19 18.51 -16.59 -7.68
CA ALA A 19 17.33 -17.30 -7.22
C ALA A 19 17.21 -17.30 -5.68
N ILE A 20 18.32 -17.54 -4.96
CA ILE A 20 18.35 -17.51 -3.49
C ILE A 20 18.02 -16.10 -2.96
N ASN A 21 18.52 -15.05 -3.62
CA ASN A 21 18.27 -13.68 -3.21
C ASN A 21 16.78 -13.29 -3.36
N THR A 22 16.14 -13.70 -4.48
CA THR A 22 14.71 -13.49 -4.71
C THR A 22 13.84 -14.24 -3.70
N GLU A 23 14.20 -15.50 -3.37
CA GLU A 23 13.47 -16.28 -2.38
C GLU A 23 13.55 -15.65 -0.98
N ASN A 24 14.74 -15.21 -0.57
CA ASN A 24 14.96 -14.54 0.72
C ASN A 24 14.21 -13.19 0.79
N LEU A 25 14.23 -12.40 -0.28
CA LEU A 25 13.44 -11.17 -0.36
C LEU A 25 11.95 -11.48 -0.18
N GLN A 26 11.43 -12.47 -0.89
CA GLN A 26 10.01 -12.84 -0.79
C GLN A 26 9.64 -13.29 0.62
N LYS A 27 10.50 -14.04 1.31
CA LYS A 27 10.29 -14.43 2.72
C LYS A 27 10.26 -13.20 3.64
N ASP A 28 11.21 -12.28 3.49
CA ASP A 28 11.30 -11.06 4.28
C ASP A 28 10.07 -10.15 4.07
N ILE A 29 9.62 -9.99 2.82
CA ILE A 29 8.41 -9.25 2.47
C ILE A 29 7.16 -9.95 3.04
N ASN A 30 7.03 -11.26 2.89
CA ASN A 30 5.89 -12.01 3.44
C ASN A 30 5.80 -11.89 4.96
N TYR A 31 6.94 -11.86 5.66
CA TYR A 31 6.98 -11.67 7.11
C TYR A 31 6.36 -10.33 7.52
N ILE A 32 6.82 -9.20 6.95
CA ILE A 32 6.31 -7.88 7.32
C ILE A 32 4.86 -7.66 6.87
N GLN A 33 4.44 -8.27 5.76
CA GLN A 33 3.05 -8.27 5.30
C GLN A 33 2.10 -8.90 6.31
N LYS A 34 2.45 -10.10 6.80
CA LYS A 34 1.65 -10.85 7.77
C LYS A 34 1.60 -10.13 9.11
N LYS A 35 2.75 -9.61 9.57
CA LYS A 35 2.82 -8.83 10.81
C LYS A 35 2.00 -7.54 10.73
N TRP A 36 2.10 -6.80 9.62
CA TRP A 36 1.27 -5.61 9.40
C TRP A 36 -0.22 -5.94 9.49
N ALA A 37 -0.67 -7.02 8.83
CA ALA A 37 -2.07 -7.41 8.83
C ALA A 37 -2.56 -7.80 10.23
N TYR A 38 -1.75 -8.56 10.97
CA TYR A 38 -2.05 -8.92 12.35
C TYR A 38 -2.16 -7.68 13.25
N ILE A 39 -1.17 -6.79 13.22
CA ILE A 39 -1.18 -5.58 14.05
C ILE A 39 -2.41 -4.73 13.72
N LYS A 40 -2.69 -4.50 12.44
CA LYS A 40 -3.78 -3.63 12.01
C LYS A 40 -5.17 -4.18 12.38
N TYR A 41 -5.39 -5.48 12.20
CA TYR A 41 -6.73 -6.05 12.22
C TYR A 41 -7.06 -6.91 13.44
N GLU A 42 -6.06 -7.43 14.16
CA GLU A 42 -6.27 -8.37 15.27
C GLU A 42 -5.89 -7.76 16.64
N ILE A 43 -5.08 -6.70 16.68
CA ILE A 43 -4.79 -5.99 17.94
C ILE A 43 -5.82 -4.87 18.12
N PRO A 44 -6.72 -4.92 19.12
CA PRO A 44 -7.78 -3.92 19.29
C PRO A 44 -7.28 -2.64 19.97
N ASN A 45 -6.29 -2.75 20.85
CA ASN A 45 -5.78 -1.61 21.61
C ASN A 45 -4.83 -0.76 20.74
N LYS A 46 -5.16 0.53 20.55
CA LYS A 46 -4.39 1.44 19.69
C LYS A 46 -2.96 1.70 20.20
N ASP A 47 -2.75 1.77 21.52
CA ASP A 47 -1.41 1.98 22.08
C ASP A 47 -0.52 0.75 21.88
N GLU A 48 -1.10 -0.45 22.01
CA GLU A 48 -0.42 -1.70 21.69
C GLU A 48 -0.13 -1.81 20.20
N GLN A 49 -1.08 -1.45 19.32
CA GLN A 49 -0.84 -1.36 17.88
C GLN A 49 0.34 -0.45 17.57
N VAL A 50 0.39 0.73 18.18
CA VAL A 50 1.49 1.68 17.99
C VAL A 50 2.82 1.06 18.38
N LYS A 51 2.92 0.45 19.57
CA LYS A 51 4.15 -0.21 20.06
C LYS A 51 4.61 -1.33 19.11
N GLU A 52 3.70 -2.16 18.63
CA GLU A 52 4.03 -3.23 17.68
C GLU A 52 4.44 -2.69 16.30
N PHE A 53 3.82 -1.61 15.84
CA PHE A 53 4.26 -0.94 14.63
C PHE A 53 5.66 -0.32 14.76
N GLU A 54 6.05 0.23 15.90
CA GLU A 54 7.42 0.74 16.10
C GLU A 54 8.46 -0.37 15.95
N LYS A 55 8.18 -1.58 16.46
CA LYS A 55 9.02 -2.76 16.25
C LYS A 55 9.05 -3.16 14.78
N LEU A 56 7.89 -3.20 14.12
CA LEU A 56 7.80 -3.59 12.72
C LEU A 56 8.49 -2.60 11.77
N ILE A 57 8.44 -1.29 12.07
CA ILE A 57 9.16 -0.25 11.33
C ILE A 57 10.67 -0.49 11.40
N LYS A 58 11.21 -0.74 12.60
CA LYS A 58 12.65 -1.09 12.77
C LYS A 58 13.03 -2.29 11.91
N ASN A 59 12.22 -3.36 11.91
CA ASN A 59 12.45 -4.53 11.07
C ASN A 59 12.40 -4.20 9.57
N SER A 60 11.44 -3.36 9.15
CA SER A 60 11.33 -2.95 7.74
C SER A 60 12.57 -2.21 7.25
N TYR A 61 13.21 -1.38 8.09
CA TYR A 61 14.47 -0.73 7.73
C TYR A 61 15.63 -1.70 7.58
N GLN A 62 15.69 -2.76 8.40
CA GLN A 62 16.72 -3.79 8.21
C GLN A 62 16.57 -4.49 6.86
N ILE A 63 15.33 -4.74 6.42
CA ILE A 63 15.04 -5.30 5.11
C ILE A 63 15.44 -4.32 4.00
N ILE A 64 15.16 -3.02 4.14
CA ILE A 64 15.63 -2.00 3.20
C ILE A 64 17.16 -2.00 3.10
N LYS A 65 17.88 -2.09 4.22
CA LYS A 65 19.35 -2.17 4.23
C LYS A 65 19.88 -3.42 3.53
N LYS A 66 19.18 -4.56 3.69
CA LYS A 66 19.52 -5.82 3.03
C LYS A 66 19.28 -5.78 1.52
N TYR A 67 18.27 -5.02 1.07
CA TYR A 67 17.89 -4.90 -0.36
C TYR A 67 17.76 -3.42 -0.80
N PRO A 68 18.87 -2.65 -0.83
CA PRO A 68 18.83 -1.20 -1.01
C PRO A 68 18.33 -0.76 -2.39
N ASN A 69 18.46 -1.61 -3.41
CA ASN A 69 18.07 -1.31 -4.80
C ASN A 69 16.73 -1.94 -5.20
N THR A 70 15.93 -2.34 -4.22
CA THR A 70 14.63 -2.98 -4.44
C THR A 70 13.50 -2.05 -3.97
N ALA A 71 12.40 -2.00 -4.73
CA ALA A 71 11.28 -1.10 -4.46
C ALA A 71 10.39 -1.65 -3.34
N GLU A 72 10.15 -2.96 -3.34
CA GLU A 72 9.20 -3.68 -2.50
C GLU A 72 9.41 -3.43 -0.99
N PRO A 73 10.64 -3.50 -0.43
CA PRO A 73 10.89 -3.17 0.97
C PRO A 73 10.53 -1.72 1.32
N LYS A 74 10.82 -0.78 0.42
CA LYS A 74 10.52 0.64 0.63
C LYS A 74 9.01 0.89 0.62
N ILE A 75 8.28 0.25 -0.32
CA ILE A 75 6.82 0.33 -0.39
C ILE A 75 6.20 -0.23 0.89
N TRP A 76 6.63 -1.41 1.34
CA TRP A 76 6.09 -2.00 2.57
C TRP A 76 6.42 -1.17 3.81
N SER A 77 7.65 -0.68 3.94
CA SER A 77 8.03 0.22 5.02
C SER A 77 7.15 1.48 5.03
N ALA A 78 6.93 2.09 3.88
CA ALA A 78 6.05 3.25 3.75
C ALA A 78 4.60 2.96 4.17
N ILE A 79 4.03 1.82 3.76
CA ILE A 79 2.68 1.37 4.16
C ILE A 79 2.59 1.18 5.68
N ILE A 80 3.59 0.56 6.28
CA ILE A 80 3.65 0.32 7.74
C ILE A 80 3.70 1.66 8.48
N ILE A 81 4.57 2.57 8.05
CA ILE A 81 4.74 3.90 8.65
C ILE A 81 3.46 4.73 8.52
N SER A 82 2.83 4.77 7.34
CA SER A 82 1.59 5.53 7.13
C SER A 82 0.41 4.94 7.89
N THR A 83 0.38 3.61 8.08
CA THR A 83 -0.65 2.96 8.91
C THR A 83 -0.51 3.39 10.37
N GLN A 84 0.71 3.37 10.92
CA GLN A 84 0.97 3.86 12.27
C GLN A 84 0.62 5.35 12.42
N ALA A 85 0.96 6.16 11.42
CA ALA A 85 0.64 7.59 11.41
C ALA A 85 -0.88 7.83 11.54
N GLY A 86 -1.70 7.04 10.83
CA GLY A 86 -3.15 7.09 10.95
C GLY A 86 -3.69 6.71 12.33
N ILE A 87 -3.01 5.80 13.04
CA ILE A 87 -3.38 5.40 14.41
C ILE A 87 -2.98 6.48 15.43
N LYS A 88 -1.75 7.01 15.32
CA LYS A 88 -1.23 8.05 16.23
C LYS A 88 -1.99 9.37 16.07
N GLY A 89 -2.25 9.78 14.83
CA GLY A 89 -2.84 11.08 14.52
C GLY A 89 -2.02 12.28 15.03
N GLY A 90 -2.64 13.46 14.95
CA GLY A 90 -2.07 14.71 15.44
C GLY A 90 -0.72 15.08 14.84
N PHE A 91 0.01 15.97 15.53
CA PHE A 91 1.34 16.44 15.08
C PHE A 91 2.38 15.31 14.99
N SER A 92 2.23 14.26 15.81
CA SER A 92 3.13 13.11 15.79
C SER A 92 3.08 12.30 14.49
N ALA A 93 1.95 12.36 13.76
CA ALA A 93 1.79 11.71 12.47
C ALA A 93 2.51 12.43 11.32
N LEU A 94 2.80 13.73 11.46
CA LEU A 94 3.32 14.56 10.36
C LEU A 94 4.72 14.12 9.89
N SER A 95 5.59 13.75 10.81
CA SER A 95 6.92 13.25 10.47
C SER A 95 6.82 11.90 9.74
N LEU A 96 5.96 11.01 10.23
CA LEU A 96 5.73 9.68 9.66
C LEU A 96 5.18 9.75 8.24
N ILE A 97 4.16 10.58 7.97
CA ILE A 97 3.61 10.70 6.60
C ILE A 97 4.62 11.32 5.62
N LYS A 98 5.48 12.24 6.08
CA LYS A 98 6.56 12.82 5.27
C LYS A 98 7.62 11.78 4.95
N GLU A 99 7.96 10.93 5.91
CA GLU A 99 8.90 9.82 5.72
C GLU A 99 8.34 8.75 4.78
N SER A 100 7.10 8.32 4.99
CA SER A 100 6.41 7.37 4.12
C SER A 100 6.38 7.86 2.67
N LYS A 101 6.05 9.15 2.44
CA LYS A 101 6.11 9.77 1.11
C LYS A 101 7.50 9.68 0.49
N LYS A 102 8.57 10.00 1.23
CA LYS A 102 9.95 9.93 0.72
C LYS A 102 10.32 8.50 0.30
N LEU A 103 9.94 7.49 1.09
CA LEU A 103 10.18 6.08 0.77
C LEU A 103 9.45 5.67 -0.52
N LEU A 104 8.19 6.09 -0.69
CA LEU A 104 7.40 5.81 -1.90
C LEU A 104 7.99 6.48 -3.13
N GLN A 105 8.39 7.74 -3.04
CA GLN A 105 9.05 8.46 -4.14
C GLN A 105 10.40 7.83 -4.50
N SER A 106 11.14 7.30 -3.52
CA SER A 106 12.35 6.53 -3.78
C SER A 106 12.04 5.19 -4.46
N ALA A 107 10.99 4.50 -4.03
CA ALA A 107 10.55 3.24 -4.65
C ALA A 107 10.07 3.45 -6.09
N GLU A 108 9.38 4.55 -6.36
CA GLU A 108 8.90 4.92 -7.70
C GLU A 108 10.03 5.04 -8.72
N LYS A 109 11.15 5.64 -8.30
CA LYS A 109 12.35 5.74 -9.14
C LYS A 109 13.00 4.39 -9.46
N ILE A 110 12.77 3.37 -8.62
CA ILE A 110 13.35 2.02 -8.79
C ILE A 110 12.45 1.16 -9.66
N ASN A 111 11.17 1.03 -9.28
CA ASN A 111 10.18 0.29 -10.06
C ASN A 111 8.77 0.88 -9.79
N PRO A 112 8.24 1.70 -10.69
CA PRO A 112 6.94 2.36 -10.50
C PRO A 112 5.75 1.38 -10.50
N THR A 113 5.93 0.18 -11.04
CA THR A 113 4.86 -0.85 -11.13
C THR A 113 4.96 -1.93 -10.06
N ALA A 114 5.97 -1.85 -9.19
CA ALA A 114 6.19 -2.82 -8.12
C ALA A 114 4.93 -3.02 -7.27
N LEU A 115 4.68 -4.28 -6.88
CA LEU A 115 3.51 -4.69 -6.11
C LEU A 115 2.19 -4.23 -6.77
N ASN A 116 2.09 -4.38 -8.10
CA ASN A 116 0.91 -3.98 -8.89
C ASN A 116 0.53 -2.51 -8.68
N GLY A 117 1.54 -1.62 -8.71
CA GLY A 117 1.32 -0.18 -8.59
C GLY A 117 0.95 0.31 -7.18
N SER A 118 1.27 -0.46 -6.13
CA SER A 118 0.94 -0.09 -4.74
C SER A 118 1.51 1.27 -4.31
N ILE A 119 2.58 1.73 -4.98
CA ILE A 119 3.13 3.08 -4.80
C ILE A 119 2.06 4.14 -4.98
N TYR A 120 1.26 4.01 -6.05
CA TYR A 120 0.27 4.98 -6.45
C TYR A 120 -0.96 4.97 -5.54
N THR A 121 -1.38 3.79 -5.08
CA THR A 121 -2.37 3.66 -4.01
C THR A 121 -1.92 4.40 -2.75
N SER A 122 -0.68 4.17 -2.30
CA SER A 122 -0.17 4.74 -1.06
C SER A 122 0.11 6.24 -1.15
N LEU A 123 0.70 6.72 -2.25
CA LEU A 123 0.90 8.16 -2.46
C LEU A 123 -0.44 8.87 -2.54
N GLY A 124 -1.38 8.36 -3.35
CA GLY A 124 -2.73 8.91 -3.44
C GLY A 124 -3.39 9.03 -2.07
N SER A 125 -3.33 7.97 -1.27
CA SER A 125 -3.85 7.98 0.11
C SER A 125 -3.19 9.02 1.01
N LEU A 126 -1.86 9.14 0.97
CA LEU A 126 -1.16 10.16 1.74
C LEU A 126 -1.58 11.57 1.33
N TYR A 127 -1.79 11.83 0.04
CA TYR A 127 -2.12 13.17 -0.46
C TYR A 127 -3.50 13.66 -0.03
N TYR A 128 -4.54 12.81 0.00
CA TYR A 128 -5.86 13.27 0.46
C TYR A 128 -6.05 13.19 1.97
N LYS A 129 -5.27 12.37 2.69
CA LYS A 129 -5.35 12.27 4.16
C LYS A 129 -4.42 13.24 4.90
N ALA A 130 -3.37 13.74 4.26
CA ALA A 130 -2.47 14.71 4.87
C ALA A 130 -3.11 16.11 4.93
N PRO A 131 -2.79 16.93 5.94
CA PRO A 131 -3.12 18.35 5.92
C PRO A 131 -2.49 19.06 4.71
N GLY A 132 -3.19 20.06 4.17
CA GLY A 132 -2.67 20.89 3.08
C GLY A 132 -1.55 21.84 3.52
N TRP A 133 -1.13 22.68 2.58
CA TRP A 133 -0.21 23.79 2.85
C TRP A 133 -0.87 24.81 3.80
N PRO A 134 -0.14 25.41 4.77
CA PRO A 134 1.31 25.33 5.00
C PRO A 134 1.76 24.20 5.94
N ILE A 135 0.84 23.41 6.49
CA ILE A 135 1.16 22.43 7.55
C ILE A 135 1.87 21.20 6.98
N SER A 136 1.38 20.67 5.86
CA SER A 136 1.96 19.50 5.20
C SER A 136 1.74 19.57 3.68
N PHE A 137 1.73 18.41 3.02
CA PHE A 137 1.75 18.28 1.56
C PHE A 137 0.43 17.81 0.94
N GLY A 138 -0.65 17.79 1.72
CA GLY A 138 -1.96 17.35 1.27
C GLY A 138 -2.43 18.12 0.04
N ASP A 139 -2.96 17.40 -0.94
CA ASP A 139 -3.32 17.90 -2.26
C ASP A 139 -4.29 16.92 -2.93
N ASN A 140 -5.56 17.31 -3.05
CA ASN A 140 -6.61 16.42 -3.57
C ASN A 140 -6.45 16.14 -5.07
N ASP A 141 -5.88 17.06 -5.83
CA ASP A 141 -5.68 16.87 -7.28
C ASP A 141 -4.59 15.84 -7.52
N LYS A 142 -3.47 15.95 -6.78
CA LYS A 142 -2.43 14.92 -6.80
C LYS A 142 -2.95 13.58 -6.27
N ALA A 143 -3.80 13.59 -5.25
CA ALA A 143 -4.39 12.36 -4.74
C ALA A 143 -5.19 11.64 -5.83
N ARG A 144 -6.04 12.36 -6.56
CA ARG A 144 -6.81 11.82 -7.70
C ARG A 144 -5.88 11.27 -8.78
N GLU A 145 -4.88 12.04 -9.21
CA GLU A 145 -3.94 11.64 -10.26
C GLU A 145 -3.26 10.30 -9.91
N TYR A 146 -2.75 10.18 -8.68
CA TYR A 146 -2.11 8.95 -8.23
C TYR A 146 -3.10 7.78 -8.13
N LEU A 147 -4.30 7.99 -7.57
CA LEU A 147 -5.28 6.92 -7.46
C LEU A 147 -5.76 6.42 -8.83
N GLU A 148 -6.02 7.32 -9.78
CA GLU A 148 -6.38 6.94 -11.15
C GLU A 148 -5.25 6.17 -11.86
N LYS A 149 -3.99 6.56 -11.65
CA LYS A 149 -2.83 5.81 -12.15
C LYS A 149 -2.75 4.41 -11.53
N GLY A 150 -3.01 4.30 -10.23
CA GLY A 150 -3.08 3.02 -9.53
C GLY A 150 -4.19 2.12 -10.10
N VAL A 151 -5.38 2.67 -10.34
CA VAL A 151 -6.51 1.93 -10.93
C VAL A 151 -6.16 1.43 -12.33
N LYS A 152 -5.48 2.23 -13.15
CA LYS A 152 -5.01 1.81 -14.49
C LYS A 152 -4.06 0.62 -14.42
N ILE A 153 -3.17 0.57 -13.42
CA ILE A 153 -2.20 -0.52 -13.24
C ILE A 153 -2.85 -1.77 -12.67
N ASN A 154 -3.76 -1.62 -11.71
CA ASN A 154 -4.39 -2.74 -11.01
C ASN A 154 -5.91 -2.56 -10.91
N PRO A 155 -6.65 -2.65 -12.03
CA PRO A 155 -8.06 -2.29 -12.08
C PRO A 155 -8.94 -3.14 -11.19
N ASN A 156 -8.52 -4.36 -10.85
CA ASN A 156 -9.27 -5.31 -10.01
C ASN A 156 -8.68 -5.45 -8.61
N GLY A 157 -7.74 -4.58 -8.22
CA GLY A 157 -7.06 -4.64 -6.93
C GLY A 157 -7.96 -4.16 -5.81
N ILE A 158 -8.06 -4.95 -4.73
CA ILE A 158 -8.89 -4.61 -3.57
C ILE A 158 -8.47 -3.29 -2.90
N ASP A 159 -7.16 -3.11 -2.67
CA ASP A 159 -6.65 -1.96 -1.93
C ASP A 159 -6.80 -0.66 -2.74
N ILE A 160 -6.46 -0.67 -4.03
CA ILE A 160 -6.56 0.53 -4.86
C ILE A 160 -8.01 0.99 -5.04
N ASN A 161 -8.94 0.05 -5.29
CA ASN A 161 -10.35 0.40 -5.42
C ASN A 161 -10.95 0.84 -4.08
N TYR A 162 -10.56 0.24 -2.95
CA TYR A 162 -10.96 0.75 -1.64
C TYR A 162 -10.50 2.21 -1.43
N PHE A 163 -9.21 2.50 -1.63
CA PHE A 163 -8.68 3.84 -1.38
C PHE A 163 -9.18 4.87 -2.39
N TYR A 164 -9.49 4.45 -3.63
CA TYR A 164 -10.14 5.35 -4.59
C TYR A 164 -11.60 5.62 -4.21
N GLY A 165 -12.33 4.61 -3.74
CA GLY A 165 -13.68 4.79 -3.19
C GLY A 165 -13.69 5.71 -1.96
N ASP A 166 -12.75 5.50 -1.02
CA ASP A 166 -12.55 6.37 0.17
C ASP A 166 -12.28 7.81 -0.26
N PHE A 167 -11.37 8.04 -1.21
CA PHE A 167 -11.12 9.37 -1.76
C PHE A 167 -12.38 10.00 -2.36
N LEU A 168 -13.11 9.28 -3.22
CA LEU A 168 -14.34 9.77 -3.84
C LEU A 168 -15.40 10.14 -2.80
N GLN A 169 -15.55 9.33 -1.74
CA GLN A 169 -16.43 9.64 -0.61
C GLN A 169 -16.03 10.95 0.07
N THR A 170 -14.73 11.17 0.33
CA THR A 170 -14.26 12.44 0.93
C THR A 170 -14.40 13.66 0.02
N LYS A 171 -14.70 13.46 -1.27
CA LYS A 171 -15.00 14.52 -2.24
C LYS A 171 -16.49 14.71 -2.48
N GLY A 172 -17.37 13.96 -1.80
CA GLY A 172 -18.81 13.99 -2.03
C GLY A 172 -19.25 13.28 -3.32
N GLU A 173 -18.37 12.53 -3.98
CA GLU A 173 -18.71 11.80 -5.20
C GLU A 173 -19.34 10.44 -4.88
N TYR A 174 -20.38 10.41 -4.04
CA TYR A 174 -20.90 9.21 -3.40
C TYR A 174 -21.39 8.15 -4.39
N LYS A 175 -22.08 8.55 -5.48
CA LYS A 175 -22.53 7.61 -6.53
C LYS A 175 -21.34 6.86 -7.15
N LYS A 176 -20.24 7.56 -7.44
CA LYS A 176 -19.03 6.94 -7.99
C LYS A 176 -18.30 6.11 -6.94
N ALA A 177 -18.21 6.60 -5.70
CA ALA A 177 -17.62 5.86 -4.59
C ALA A 177 -18.29 4.50 -4.43
N LEU A 178 -19.63 4.45 -4.42
CA LEU A 178 -20.40 3.22 -4.31
C LEU A 178 -20.09 2.22 -5.42
N VAL A 179 -19.98 2.67 -6.68
CA VAL A 179 -19.62 1.81 -7.82
C VAL A 179 -18.23 1.21 -7.62
N ILE A 180 -17.24 2.04 -7.28
CA ILE A 180 -15.84 1.62 -7.09
C ILE A 180 -15.69 0.66 -5.89
N LEU A 181 -16.39 0.92 -4.78
CA LEU A 181 -16.34 0.06 -3.59
C LEU A 181 -17.00 -1.30 -3.83
N ASN A 182 -18.13 -1.34 -4.55
CA ASN A 182 -18.74 -2.60 -4.96
C ASN A 182 -17.85 -3.40 -5.92
N HIS A 183 -17.07 -2.73 -6.77
CA HIS A 183 -16.05 -3.38 -7.59
C HIS A 183 -14.92 -3.97 -6.73
N ALA A 184 -14.46 -3.25 -5.70
CA ALA A 184 -13.46 -3.74 -4.76
C ALA A 184 -13.88 -5.05 -4.06
N LEU A 185 -15.17 -5.20 -3.70
CA LEU A 185 -15.72 -6.42 -3.08
C LEU A 185 -15.67 -7.65 -4.00
N LYS A 186 -15.61 -7.46 -5.31
CA LYS A 186 -15.52 -8.54 -6.32
C LYS A 186 -14.07 -8.96 -6.62
N SER A 187 -13.09 -8.35 -5.96
CA SER A 187 -11.68 -8.68 -6.14
C SER A 187 -11.36 -10.14 -5.79
N LYS A 188 -10.41 -10.73 -6.52
CA LYS A 188 -9.98 -12.11 -6.26
C LYS A 188 -9.19 -12.19 -4.93
N PRO A 189 -9.49 -13.16 -4.05
CA PRO A 189 -8.73 -13.35 -2.83
C PRO A 189 -7.23 -13.59 -3.09
N ARG A 190 -6.38 -12.93 -2.32
CA ARG A 190 -4.92 -13.10 -2.35
C ARG A 190 -4.53 -14.25 -1.43
N LYS A 191 -4.15 -15.39 -2.02
CA LYS A 191 -3.81 -16.63 -1.31
C LYS A 191 -2.81 -16.43 -0.16
N ASN A 192 -1.86 -15.51 -0.31
CA ASN A 192 -0.83 -15.22 0.69
C ASN A 192 -1.21 -14.11 1.70
N ARG A 193 -2.37 -13.46 1.56
CA ARG A 193 -2.82 -12.34 2.41
C ARG A 193 -4.28 -12.45 2.90
N PRO A 194 -4.76 -13.63 3.35
CA PRO A 194 -6.18 -13.81 3.71
C PRO A 194 -6.64 -12.90 4.86
N LEU A 195 -5.79 -12.66 5.86
CA LEU A 195 -6.12 -11.77 6.98
C LEU A 195 -6.29 -10.31 6.52
N ALA A 196 -5.39 -9.83 5.67
CA ALA A 196 -5.49 -8.49 5.12
C ALA A 196 -6.73 -8.32 4.25
N ASP A 197 -7.09 -9.33 3.45
CA ASP A 197 -8.29 -9.31 2.62
C ASP A 197 -9.55 -9.29 3.48
N LYS A 198 -9.62 -10.13 4.51
CA LYS A 198 -10.75 -10.14 5.47
C LYS A 198 -10.93 -8.77 6.11
N GLY A 199 -9.86 -8.17 6.62
CA GLY A 199 -9.89 -6.84 7.21
C GLY A 199 -10.32 -5.77 6.21
N ARG A 200 -9.76 -5.80 4.99
CA ARG A 200 -10.12 -4.84 3.94
C ARG A 200 -11.57 -4.96 3.48
N ILE A 201 -12.08 -6.18 3.34
CA ILE A 201 -13.50 -6.43 2.98
C ILE A 201 -14.42 -5.83 4.04
N LYS A 202 -14.06 -5.94 5.33
CA LYS A 202 -14.81 -5.31 6.41
C LYS A 202 -14.83 -3.78 6.25
N GLU A 203 -13.67 -3.16 6.07
CA GLU A 203 -13.55 -1.70 5.85
C GLU A 203 -14.34 -1.23 4.61
N ILE A 204 -14.34 -2.00 3.52
CA ILE A 204 -15.14 -1.68 2.32
C ILE A 204 -16.63 -1.71 2.63
N LYS A 205 -17.11 -2.71 3.37
CA LYS A 205 -18.53 -2.84 3.72
C LYS A 205 -18.99 -1.70 4.62
N GLU A 206 -18.17 -1.32 5.60
CA GLU A 206 -18.43 -0.18 6.48
C GLU A 206 -18.53 1.12 5.67
N LEU A 207 -17.56 1.38 4.78
CA LEU A 207 -17.58 2.57 3.94
C LEU A 207 -18.77 2.60 2.95
N ILE A 208 -19.21 1.44 2.45
CA ILE A 208 -20.42 1.35 1.60
C ILE A 208 -21.67 1.77 2.38
N ILE A 209 -21.76 1.44 3.67
CA ILE A 209 -22.89 1.85 4.52
C ILE A 209 -22.89 3.38 4.64
N GLU A 210 -21.75 3.97 5.03
CA GLU A 210 -21.61 5.43 5.14
C GLU A 210 -21.94 6.15 3.81
N VAL A 211 -21.43 5.64 2.68
CA VAL A 211 -21.71 6.22 1.35
C VAL A 211 -23.20 6.17 1.00
N LYS A 212 -23.92 5.12 1.39
CA LYS A 212 -25.36 5.00 1.14
C LYS A 212 -26.16 5.97 2.00
N GLU A 213 -25.81 6.09 3.28
CA GLU A 213 -26.44 7.07 4.18
C GLU A 213 -26.31 8.49 3.62
N MET A 214 -25.12 8.87 3.15
CA MET A 214 -24.91 10.18 2.53
C MET A 214 -25.72 10.38 1.23
N LEU A 215 -25.87 9.33 0.41
CA LEU A 215 -26.70 9.40 -0.80
C LEU A 215 -28.19 9.60 -0.48
N ASP A 216 -28.68 8.95 0.57
CA ASP A 216 -30.08 9.06 0.97
C ASP A 216 -30.35 10.48 1.49
N SER A 217 -29.45 11.05 2.29
CA SER A 217 -29.52 12.45 2.75
C SER A 217 -29.52 13.46 1.58
N GLU A 218 -28.66 13.29 0.57
CA GLU A 218 -28.65 14.17 -0.61
C GLU A 218 -29.97 14.15 -1.40
N ASN A 219 -30.65 13.00 -1.45
CA ASN A 219 -31.92 12.88 -2.16
C ASN A 219 -33.09 13.49 -1.36
N GLU A 220 -33.01 13.51 -0.03
CA GLU A 220 -34.00 14.15 0.84
C GLU A 220 -33.91 15.69 0.75
N ASP A 221 -32.69 16.24 0.76
CA ASP A 221 -32.45 17.69 0.69
C ASP A 221 -32.75 18.30 -0.69
N GLY A 222 -32.66 17.51 -1.77
CA GLY A 222 -32.90 17.95 -3.15
C GLY A 222 -34.38 18.02 -3.56
N ASN A 223 -35.32 17.69 -2.68
CA ASN A 223 -36.77 17.65 -2.93
C ASN A 223 -37.54 18.90 -2.46
N TYR A 224 -36.86 20.02 -2.20
CA TYR A 224 -37.46 21.29 -1.78
C TYR A 224 -37.27 22.42 -2.80
#